data_AF-A0A8C1CDZ8-F1
#
_entry.id   AF-A0A8C1CDZ8-F1
#
_cell.length_a   1.000
_cell.length_b   1.000
_cell.length_c   1.000
_cell.angle_alpha   90.00
_cell.angle_beta   90.00
_cell.angle_gamma   90.00
#
_symmetry.space_group_name_H-M   'P 1'
#
loop_
_entity.id
_entity.type
_entity.pdbx_description
1 polymer ?
#
loop_
_entity_poly.entity_id
_entity_poly.type
_entity_poly.pdbx_seq_one_letter_code
_entity_poly.pdbx_strand_id
1 'polypeptide(L)'
;SDIHSLIFRDTMSQRSERRGIHVDQSELLCKKGCGYYGNAAWQGLCSKCWREEYQRARQRQIQEDWALAEKLQREEEAAYVSSHGSSQTQPPQSHSQHSLATFSKFEEKKTNEKTRKVTTVKKFFSPSSRTAPKKESHEGKTPSPSITRQSSIETDRVSQDFVEFLKTLQKPGREIHKQSRGFIESMGNKKDLSAEELSECVQDFYQGMSDRLLNHFKGSSEKVDRVMDQVEKYIMTRLYKSVFCPETSDDEKKDLATQNRIRALHWVTIQMLCVPVDEEIPEVSDSVVKAITDIIEMDSKRVPRDKLACITSCSKHIFNAIRVTKNEPASADDFLPTLIYIVLKANPPRLQSNIQYITRFCNPSRLMTGEDGYYFTNLCCAIAFIEKLDGQSLNLSSEDFERYMSGQASPRRQDDTAPWPQSGTRVDPALSQIHHNLKLLSSLEKRQQQVIEGAQNLQTELAEWQDSVAREVQEILERYPLEIKPRASAIDAENVENDRLPPPLQPQVFAG
;
A
#
# COMPACT_ATOMS: atom_id res chain seq x y z
N SER A 1 5.90 75.88 -3.42
CA SER A 1 4.50 75.58 -3.10
C SER A 1 3.78 75.33 -4.41
N ASP A 2 3.36 74.08 -4.61
CA ASP A 2 2.42 73.56 -5.62
C ASP A 2 2.73 73.95 -7.09
N ILE A 3 3.28 73.07 -7.96
CA ILE A 3 2.83 71.72 -8.35
C ILE A 3 1.32 71.67 -8.54
N HIS A 4 0.81 72.22 -9.63
CA HIS A 4 -0.32 71.63 -10.35
C HIS A 4 -0.52 72.33 -11.70
N SER A 5 -0.90 71.51 -12.69
CA SER A 5 -1.54 71.86 -13.95
C SER A 5 -0.63 72.24 -15.13
N LEU A 6 -0.81 71.44 -16.19
CA LEU A 6 -0.67 71.79 -17.60
C LEU A 6 0.75 71.82 -18.15
N ILE A 7 1.16 70.70 -18.74
CA ILE A 7 1.65 70.57 -20.13
C ILE A 7 2.20 69.15 -20.24
N PHE A 8 1.46 68.24 -20.90
CA PHE A 8 2.02 67.23 -21.80
C PHE A 8 0.84 66.53 -22.49
N ARG A 9 0.37 67.20 -23.53
CA ARG A 9 -0.49 66.67 -24.57
C ARG A 9 0.41 66.64 -25.80
N ASP A 10 0.95 65.47 -26.14
CA ASP A 10 0.79 64.93 -27.49
C ASP A 10 1.51 63.59 -27.72
N THR A 11 0.78 62.76 -28.46
CA THR A 11 1.19 61.74 -29.45
C THR A 11 1.55 60.30 -29.04
N MET A 12 0.61 59.43 -29.46
CA MET A 12 0.76 58.12 -30.11
C MET A 12 0.94 56.89 -29.23
N SER A 13 -0.08 56.05 -29.00
CA SER A 13 -0.86 55.20 -29.94
C SER A 13 -0.35 53.75 -29.93
N GLN A 14 -0.99 52.91 -29.11
CA GLN A 14 -1.42 51.57 -29.51
C GLN A 14 -2.57 51.14 -28.58
N ARG A 15 -3.79 51.13 -29.13
CA ARG A 15 -5.00 50.62 -28.49
C ARG A 15 -4.86 49.10 -28.30
N SER A 16 -4.96 48.62 -27.07
CA SER A 16 -5.33 47.22 -26.82
C SER A 16 -6.85 47.13 -26.90
N GLU A 17 -7.36 46.72 -28.07
CA GLU A 17 -8.75 46.28 -28.21
C GLU A 17 -8.92 45.00 -27.37
N ARG A 18 -9.60 45.13 -26.23
CA ARG A 18 -10.14 43.97 -25.51
C ARG A 18 -11.16 43.30 -26.42
N ARG A 19 -10.83 42.12 -26.97
CA ARG A 19 -11.83 41.24 -27.58
C ARG A 19 -12.78 40.78 -26.47
N GLY A 20 -13.90 41.48 -26.32
CA GLY A 20 -15.03 40.98 -25.53
C GLY A 20 -15.59 39.76 -26.24
N ILE A 21 -15.72 38.64 -25.51
CA ILE A 21 -16.44 37.46 -26.00
C ILE A 21 -17.92 37.88 -26.08
N HIS A 22 -18.41 38.13 -27.29
CA HIS A 22 -19.84 38.35 -27.53
C HIS A 22 -20.49 36.97 -27.65
N VAL A 23 -21.17 36.53 -26.59
CA VAL A 23 -22.05 35.35 -26.62
C VAL A 23 -23.47 35.85 -26.79
N ASP A 24 -24.14 35.42 -27.85
CA ASP A 24 -25.54 35.76 -28.10
C ASP A 24 -26.41 35.16 -26.98
N GLN A 25 -27.37 35.94 -26.45
CA GLN A 25 -28.22 35.51 -25.34
C GLN A 25 -29.01 34.24 -25.67
N SER A 26 -29.28 33.99 -26.96
CA SER A 26 -29.94 32.77 -27.44
C SER A 26 -29.08 31.50 -27.28
N GLU A 27 -27.75 31.62 -27.29
CA GLU A 27 -26.81 30.49 -27.11
C GLU A 27 -26.69 30.03 -25.65
N LEU A 28 -27.07 30.89 -24.70
CA LEU A 28 -27.07 30.58 -23.27
C LEU A 28 -28.38 29.93 -22.80
N LEU A 29 -29.42 29.94 -23.63
CA LEU A 29 -30.72 29.39 -23.27
C LEU A 29 -30.76 27.87 -23.42
N CYS A 30 -31.57 27.24 -22.57
CA CYS A 30 -31.81 25.82 -22.59
C CYS A 30 -32.28 25.38 -23.98
N LYS A 31 -31.64 24.34 -24.53
CA LYS A 31 -31.96 23.78 -25.86
C LYS A 31 -33.42 23.37 -26.05
N LYS A 32 -34.18 23.15 -24.97
CA LYS A 32 -35.63 22.88 -25.03
C LYS A 32 -36.51 24.13 -25.12
N GLY A 33 -35.93 25.33 -25.23
CA GLY A 33 -36.67 26.58 -25.39
C GLY A 33 -37.52 26.97 -24.17
N CYS A 34 -37.22 26.42 -22.98
CA CYS A 34 -38.03 26.63 -21.78
C CYS A 34 -37.84 27.99 -21.09
N GLY A 35 -37.03 28.89 -21.66
CA GLY A 35 -36.77 30.24 -21.12
C GLY A 35 -35.75 30.32 -19.99
N TYR A 36 -35.17 29.18 -19.56
CA TYR A 36 -34.10 29.13 -18.56
C TYR A 36 -32.74 28.91 -19.21
N TYR A 37 -31.65 29.31 -18.53
CA TYR A 37 -30.30 29.12 -19.02
C TYR A 37 -29.86 27.65 -18.96
N GLY A 38 -29.24 27.18 -20.04
CA GLY A 38 -28.58 25.89 -20.13
C GLY A 38 -27.08 26.01 -19.90
N ASN A 39 -26.41 24.91 -19.61
CA ASN A 39 -24.95 24.89 -19.53
C ASN A 39 -24.37 23.67 -20.26
N ALA A 40 -23.09 23.74 -20.61
CA ALA A 40 -22.41 22.69 -21.36
C ALA A 40 -22.36 21.35 -20.60
N ALA A 41 -22.25 21.38 -19.26
CA ALA A 41 -22.22 20.18 -18.42
C ALA A 41 -23.53 19.37 -18.49
N TRP A 42 -24.66 20.04 -18.76
CA TRP A 42 -25.97 19.43 -18.99
C TRP A 42 -26.36 19.45 -20.47
N GLN A 43 -25.36 19.38 -21.36
CA GLN A 43 -25.54 19.32 -22.83
C GLN A 43 -26.35 20.50 -23.41
N GLY A 44 -26.38 21.65 -22.73
CA GLY A 44 -27.16 22.83 -23.08
C GLY A 44 -28.58 22.81 -22.53
N LEU A 45 -28.92 21.92 -21.61
CA LEU A 45 -30.22 21.88 -20.91
C LEU A 45 -30.14 22.64 -19.58
N CYS A 46 -31.27 23.19 -19.13
CA CYS A 46 -31.39 23.70 -17.77
C CYS A 46 -31.56 22.55 -16.77
N SER A 47 -31.39 22.83 -15.48
CA SER A 47 -31.46 21.84 -14.39
C SER A 47 -32.79 21.06 -14.34
N LYS A 48 -33.90 21.66 -14.77
CA LYS A 48 -35.21 21.00 -14.83
C LYS A 48 -35.32 20.06 -16.03
N CYS A 49 -35.02 20.56 -17.23
CA CYS A 49 -35.06 19.76 -18.45
C CYS A 49 -34.03 18.63 -18.46
N TRP A 50 -32.87 18.85 -17.85
CA TRP A 50 -31.84 17.83 -17.66
C TRP A 50 -32.34 16.68 -16.77
N ARG A 51 -32.96 16.99 -15.61
CA ARG A 51 -33.52 15.96 -14.73
C ARG A 51 -34.58 15.12 -15.40
N GLU A 52 -35.48 15.74 -16.16
CA GLU A 52 -36.55 15.03 -16.88
C GLU A 52 -35.99 14.12 -17.99
N GLU A 53 -34.98 14.56 -18.75
CA GLU A 53 -34.32 13.70 -19.75
C GLU A 53 -33.52 12.59 -19.12
N TYR A 54 -32.73 12.91 -18.09
CA TYR A 54 -31.90 11.96 -17.40
C TYR A 54 -32.74 10.84 -16.77
N GLN A 55 -33.87 11.19 -16.15
CA GLN A 55 -34.81 10.20 -15.62
C GLN A 55 -35.40 9.32 -16.74
N ARG A 56 -35.84 9.89 -17.87
CA ARG A 56 -36.37 9.11 -19.00
C ARG A 56 -35.31 8.22 -19.67
N ALA A 57 -34.06 8.67 -19.76
CA ALA A 57 -32.96 7.88 -20.30
C ALA A 57 -32.63 6.70 -19.37
N ARG A 58 -32.53 6.96 -18.06
CA ARG A 58 -32.32 5.92 -17.04
C ARG A 58 -33.44 4.88 -17.03
N GLN A 59 -34.70 5.30 -17.22
CA GLN A 59 -35.84 4.39 -17.22
C GLN A 59 -35.90 3.51 -18.48
N ARG A 60 -35.46 4.04 -19.63
CA ARG A 60 -35.28 3.24 -20.86
C ARG A 60 -34.16 2.21 -20.70
N GLN A 61 -33.03 2.61 -20.14
CA GLN A 61 -31.90 1.71 -19.88
C GLN A 61 -32.31 0.54 -18.97
N ILE A 62 -33.05 0.82 -17.89
CA ILE A 62 -33.59 -0.23 -17.00
C ILE A 62 -34.51 -1.21 -17.75
N GLN A 63 -35.34 -0.72 -18.68
CA GLN A 63 -36.22 -1.59 -19.48
C GLN A 63 -35.43 -2.45 -20.47
N GLU A 64 -34.40 -1.89 -21.10
CA GLU A 64 -33.51 -2.62 -22.01
C GLU A 64 -32.71 -3.70 -21.28
N ASP A 65 -32.18 -3.39 -20.09
CA ASP A 65 -31.45 -4.33 -19.24
C ASP A 65 -32.35 -5.47 -18.76
N TRP A 66 -33.60 -5.17 -18.40
CA TRP A 66 -34.58 -6.18 -17.99
C TRP A 66 -34.97 -7.12 -19.15
N ALA A 67 -35.17 -6.57 -20.36
CA ALA A 67 -35.44 -7.36 -21.56
C ALA A 67 -34.25 -8.25 -21.96
N LEU A 68 -33.03 -7.77 -21.77
CA LEU A 68 -31.82 -8.54 -22.02
C LEU A 68 -31.68 -9.70 -21.03
N ALA A 69 -31.94 -9.46 -19.74
CA ALA A 69 -31.94 -10.49 -18.70
C ALA A 69 -32.97 -11.59 -18.99
N GLU A 70 -34.19 -11.22 -19.39
CA GLU A 70 -35.23 -12.19 -19.75
C GLU A 70 -34.81 -13.04 -20.97
N LYS A 71 -34.11 -12.44 -21.93
CA LYS A 71 -33.59 -13.16 -23.10
C LYS A 71 -32.50 -14.16 -22.72
N LEU A 72 -31.53 -13.75 -21.89
CA LEU A 72 -30.44 -14.61 -21.43
C LEU A 72 -30.97 -15.79 -20.60
N GLN A 73 -31.95 -15.56 -19.73
CA GLN A 73 -32.56 -16.62 -18.94
C GLN A 73 -33.30 -17.63 -19.83
N ARG A 74 -33.98 -17.17 -20.89
CA ARG A 74 -34.63 -18.05 -21.86
C ARG A 74 -33.62 -18.86 -22.68
N GLU A 75 -32.46 -18.29 -23.00
CA GLU A 75 -31.35 -19.01 -23.66
C GLU A 75 -30.72 -20.05 -22.74
N GLU A 76 -30.56 -19.74 -21.45
CA GLU A 76 -30.04 -20.67 -20.43
C GLU A 76 -30.99 -21.84 -20.21
N GLU A 77 -32.30 -21.59 -20.09
CA GLU A 77 -33.33 -22.63 -20.00
C GLU A 77 -33.36 -23.52 -21.27
N ALA A 78 -33.21 -22.92 -22.47
CA ALA A 78 -33.14 -23.67 -23.72
C ALA A 78 -31.87 -24.52 -23.82
N ALA A 79 -30.71 -24.01 -23.36
CA ALA A 79 -29.46 -24.76 -23.29
C ALA A 79 -29.55 -25.92 -22.29
N TYR A 80 -30.21 -25.69 -21.15
CA TYR A 80 -30.46 -26.72 -20.15
C TYR A 80 -31.34 -27.85 -20.71
N VAL A 81 -32.43 -27.52 -21.40
CA VAL A 81 -33.31 -28.51 -22.04
C VAL A 81 -32.61 -29.25 -23.19
N SER A 82 -31.77 -28.57 -23.97
CA SER A 82 -30.97 -29.17 -25.06
C SER A 82 -29.95 -30.18 -24.54
N SER A 83 -29.37 -29.93 -23.36
CA SER A 83 -28.38 -30.84 -22.73
C SER A 83 -28.98 -32.15 -22.18
N HIS A 84 -30.27 -32.15 -21.83
CA HIS A 84 -30.97 -33.30 -21.24
C HIS A 84 -31.94 -34.01 -22.22
N GLY A 85 -32.04 -33.53 -23.45
CA GLY A 85 -32.97 -34.03 -24.47
C GLY A 85 -32.32 -34.94 -25.53
N SER A 86 -31.66 -36.03 -25.13
CA SER A 86 -31.26 -37.09 -26.08
C SER A 86 -31.61 -38.49 -25.56
N SER A 87 -32.90 -38.85 -25.69
CA SER A 87 -33.37 -40.23 -25.87
C SER A 87 -34.77 -40.24 -26.52
N GLN A 88 -34.78 -40.77 -27.74
CA GLN A 88 -35.84 -41.17 -28.70
C GLN A 88 -37.15 -41.74 -28.08
N THR A 89 -38.36 -41.85 -28.68
CA THR A 89 -38.99 -41.57 -30.00
C THR A 89 -40.50 -41.96 -29.91
N GLN A 90 -41.41 -41.09 -30.39
CA GLN A 90 -42.62 -41.32 -31.25
C GLN A 90 -43.82 -42.29 -30.90
N PRO A 91 -45.04 -42.09 -31.50
CA PRO A 91 -46.38 -42.13 -30.85
C PRO A 91 -47.33 -43.25 -31.43
N PRO A 92 -48.71 -43.20 -31.46
CA PRO A 92 -49.76 -42.36 -30.82
C PRO A 92 -50.98 -43.13 -30.21
N GLN A 93 -51.86 -42.48 -29.41
CA GLN A 93 -53.33 -42.40 -29.66
C GLN A 93 -54.18 -41.79 -28.51
N SER A 94 -54.93 -40.74 -28.91
CA SER A 94 -56.29 -40.29 -28.57
C SER A 94 -56.85 -40.18 -27.13
N HIS A 95 -57.36 -38.95 -26.91
CA HIS A 95 -58.61 -38.53 -26.27
C HIS A 95 -58.60 -37.80 -24.91
N SER A 96 -58.98 -36.51 -25.03
CA SER A 96 -59.83 -35.67 -24.18
C SER A 96 -59.37 -35.27 -22.77
N GLN A 97 -59.04 -33.97 -22.65
CA GLN A 97 -59.76 -32.95 -21.85
C GLN A 97 -60.55 -33.48 -20.63
N HIS A 98 -60.42 -32.98 -19.40
CA HIS A 98 -60.22 -31.60 -18.93
C HIS A 98 -59.88 -31.59 -17.41
N SER A 99 -59.26 -30.50 -16.97
CA SER A 99 -59.30 -29.88 -15.61
C SER A 99 -58.71 -30.58 -14.37
N LEU A 100 -57.57 -30.03 -13.91
CA LEU A 100 -57.31 -29.44 -12.59
C LEU A 100 -57.96 -30.10 -11.35
N ALA A 101 -57.14 -30.60 -10.42
CA ALA A 101 -56.91 -29.95 -9.11
C ALA A 101 -56.00 -30.78 -8.15
N THR A 102 -55.37 -30.06 -7.20
CA THR A 102 -55.18 -30.43 -5.77
C THR A 102 -53.97 -31.26 -5.31
N PHE A 103 -53.06 -30.56 -4.62
CA PHE A 103 -52.57 -30.78 -3.24
C PHE A 103 -52.32 -32.20 -2.69
N SER A 104 -51.05 -32.43 -2.29
CA SER A 104 -50.56 -32.65 -0.91
C SER A 104 -50.60 -34.04 -0.23
N LYS A 105 -49.46 -34.31 0.46
CA LYS A 105 -49.18 -35.24 1.58
C LYS A 105 -49.21 -36.75 1.25
N PHE A 106 -48.07 -37.46 1.29
CA PHE A 106 -47.26 -37.95 2.44
C PHE A 106 -47.59 -39.44 2.75
N GLU A 107 -46.54 -40.22 3.01
CA GLU A 107 -46.46 -41.69 3.24
C GLU A 107 -46.55 -42.53 1.95
N GLU A 108 -45.81 -43.62 1.71
CA GLU A 108 -45.15 -44.56 2.62
C GLU A 108 -44.10 -45.40 1.84
N LYS A 109 -42.89 -45.47 2.39
CA LYS A 109 -42.00 -46.65 2.54
C LYS A 109 -42.14 -47.89 1.61
N LYS A 110 -40.98 -48.20 0.97
CA LYS A 110 -40.29 -49.52 0.82
C LYS A 110 -41.00 -50.75 0.22
N THR A 111 -40.36 -51.31 -0.82
CA THR A 111 -39.95 -52.74 -0.94
C THR A 111 -38.81 -52.84 -1.99
N ASN A 112 -37.56 -53.23 -1.68
CA ASN A 112 -36.96 -54.55 -1.35
C ASN A 112 -36.30 -55.23 -2.60
N GLU A 113 -34.95 -55.26 -2.70
CA GLU A 113 -34.04 -56.45 -2.59
C GLU A 113 -33.72 -57.11 -3.96
N LYS A 114 -32.55 -57.69 -4.34
CA LYS A 114 -31.37 -58.37 -3.73
C LYS A 114 -30.17 -58.19 -4.70
N THR A 115 -28.90 -58.30 -4.30
CA THR A 115 -28.12 -59.53 -3.92
C THR A 115 -26.73 -59.09 -3.44
N ARG A 116 -25.90 -59.78 -2.64
CA ARG A 116 -25.94 -60.95 -1.74
C ARG A 116 -24.67 -60.89 -0.85
N LYS A 117 -24.76 -61.44 0.36
CA LYS A 117 -23.79 -61.46 1.48
C LYS A 117 -22.82 -62.65 1.43
N VAL A 118 -21.84 -62.67 2.36
CA VAL A 118 -21.42 -63.76 3.30
C VAL A 118 -20.12 -63.29 4.02
N THR A 119 -19.81 -63.40 5.34
CA THR A 119 -20.38 -64.08 6.53
C THR A 119 -19.69 -63.63 7.86
N THR A 120 -20.49 -63.48 8.94
CA THR A 120 -20.30 -63.90 10.38
C THR A 120 -19.01 -63.55 11.17
N VAL A 121 -18.94 -63.26 12.48
CA VAL A 121 -19.76 -63.54 13.68
C VAL A 121 -19.57 -62.47 14.79
N LYS A 122 -20.68 -62.22 15.46
CA LYS A 122 -21.09 -61.60 16.74
C LYS A 122 -20.22 -61.76 18.03
N LYS A 123 -20.35 -60.73 18.91
CA LYS A 123 -20.26 -60.64 20.40
C LYS A 123 -18.84 -60.34 20.99
N PHE A 124 -18.63 -59.46 21.98
CA PHE A 124 -19.28 -59.33 23.30
C PHE A 124 -18.85 -58.07 24.12
N PHE A 125 -19.74 -57.59 25.00
CA PHE A 125 -19.60 -56.81 26.26
C PHE A 125 -19.12 -55.33 26.32
N SER A 126 -20.03 -54.45 26.77
CA SER A 126 -19.74 -53.40 27.77
C SER A 126 -19.95 -53.96 29.19
N PRO A 127 -19.34 -53.36 30.24
CA PRO A 127 -20.14 -52.48 31.10
C PRO A 127 -19.40 -51.25 31.67
N SER A 128 -20.21 -50.34 32.21
CA SER A 128 -19.89 -49.05 32.85
C SER A 128 -19.43 -49.20 34.31
N SER A 129 -18.60 -48.28 34.83
CA SER A 129 -18.79 -47.63 36.16
C SER A 129 -17.66 -46.66 36.57
N ARG A 130 -18.05 -45.64 37.34
CA ARG A 130 -17.23 -44.62 38.03
C ARG A 130 -16.37 -45.23 39.14
N THR A 131 -15.16 -44.69 39.35
CA THR A 131 -14.56 -44.35 40.67
C THR A 131 -13.16 -43.73 40.46
N ALA A 132 -12.79 -42.77 41.30
CA ALA A 132 -11.42 -42.25 41.52
C ALA A 132 -11.02 -42.60 42.99
N PRO A 133 -9.83 -42.27 43.53
CA PRO A 133 -8.54 -41.85 42.94
C PRO A 133 -7.30 -42.63 43.47
N LYS A 134 -6.14 -42.58 42.79
CA LYS A 134 -4.79 -42.55 43.45
C LYS A 134 -3.64 -42.29 42.45
N LYS A 135 -2.68 -41.46 42.91
CA LYS A 135 -1.29 -41.19 42.43
C LYS A 135 -0.58 -42.49 41.96
N GLU A 136 0.33 -42.52 40.98
CA GLU A 136 1.57 -41.74 40.83
C GLU A 136 2.30 -42.05 39.47
N SER A 137 3.13 -41.10 39.01
CA SER A 137 4.34 -41.20 38.13
C SER A 137 4.33 -41.63 36.64
N HIS A 138 4.66 -40.63 35.79
CA HIS A 138 5.62 -40.62 34.66
C HIS A 138 5.44 -41.57 33.45
N GLU A 139 5.05 -41.03 32.28
CA GLU A 139 5.95 -40.60 31.19
C GLU A 139 5.18 -40.18 29.92
N GLY A 140 5.77 -39.26 29.15
CA GLY A 140 5.08 -38.39 28.21
C GLY A 140 4.56 -39.05 26.93
N LYS A 141 3.37 -38.59 26.51
CA LYS A 141 2.93 -38.50 25.11
C LYS A 141 1.91 -37.36 25.02
N THR A 142 2.34 -36.27 24.41
CA THR A 142 1.54 -35.08 24.08
C THR A 142 0.34 -35.46 23.20
N PRO A 143 -0.92 -35.12 23.57
CA PRO A 143 -2.02 -35.10 22.62
C PRO A 143 -2.01 -33.76 21.88
N SER A 144 -1.79 -33.80 20.57
CA SER A 144 -1.98 -32.65 19.68
C SER A 144 -3.37 -32.05 19.89
N PRO A 145 -3.51 -30.74 20.14
CA PRO A 145 -4.82 -30.12 20.20
C PRO A 145 -5.31 -29.96 18.76
N SER A 146 -6.45 -30.58 18.48
CA SER A 146 -7.26 -30.27 17.31
C SER A 146 -7.57 -28.78 17.36
N ILE A 147 -6.99 -28.00 16.42
CA ILE A 147 -7.25 -26.58 16.27
C ILE A 147 -8.70 -26.41 15.82
N THR A 148 -9.61 -26.40 16.79
CA THR A 148 -10.92 -25.78 16.62
C THR A 148 -10.60 -24.29 16.49
N ARG A 149 -10.84 -23.71 15.31
CA ARG A 149 -10.52 -22.32 14.96
C ARG A 149 -11.07 -21.37 16.04
N GLN A 150 -10.24 -21.00 17.01
CA GLN A 150 -10.62 -20.13 18.12
C GLN A 150 -10.92 -18.73 17.55
N SER A 151 -12.03 -18.13 17.95
CA SER A 151 -12.32 -16.72 17.67
C SER A 151 -11.18 -15.86 18.23
N SER A 152 -10.84 -14.76 17.55
CA SER A 152 -9.76 -13.90 18.05
C SER A 152 -10.17 -13.27 19.38
N ILE A 153 -9.23 -13.08 20.32
CA ILE A 153 -9.46 -12.46 21.63
C ILE A 153 -10.19 -11.11 21.49
N GLU A 154 -9.85 -10.35 20.46
CA GLU A 154 -10.50 -9.09 20.10
C GLU A 154 -11.96 -9.27 19.68
N THR A 155 -12.26 -10.30 18.89
CA THR A 155 -13.63 -10.66 18.50
C THR A 155 -14.48 -11.03 19.72
N ASP A 156 -13.90 -11.75 20.68
CA ASP A 156 -14.60 -12.14 21.90
C ASP A 156 -14.88 -10.93 22.79
N ARG A 157 -13.91 -10.02 22.93
CA ARG A 157 -14.09 -8.74 23.64
C ARG A 157 -15.18 -7.89 23.02
N VAL A 158 -15.16 -7.68 21.70
CA VAL A 158 -16.21 -6.92 21.00
C VAL A 158 -17.58 -7.58 21.15
N SER A 159 -17.64 -8.91 21.18
CA SER A 159 -18.89 -9.65 21.42
C SER A 159 -19.42 -9.41 22.84
N GLN A 160 -18.55 -9.38 23.85
CA GLN A 160 -18.92 -9.08 25.23
C GLN A 160 -19.42 -7.64 25.38
N ASP A 161 -18.66 -6.67 24.87
CA ASP A 161 -19.00 -5.24 24.89
C ASP A 161 -20.35 -4.99 24.19
N PHE A 162 -20.59 -5.65 23.05
CA PHE A 162 -21.84 -5.54 22.31
C PHE A 162 -23.03 -6.10 23.09
N VAL A 163 -22.89 -7.28 23.70
CA VAL A 163 -23.95 -7.86 24.53
C VAL A 163 -24.22 -7.00 25.76
N GLU A 164 -23.18 -6.44 26.39
CA GLU A 164 -23.32 -5.53 27.52
C GLU A 164 -24.05 -4.24 27.13
N PHE A 165 -23.67 -3.62 26.01
CA PHE A 165 -24.37 -2.47 25.47
C PHE A 165 -25.85 -2.78 25.20
N LEU A 166 -26.16 -3.90 24.57
CA LEU A 166 -27.53 -4.28 24.24
C LEU A 166 -28.39 -4.60 25.47
N LYS A 167 -27.80 -4.99 26.62
CA LYS A 167 -28.54 -5.13 27.88
C LYS A 167 -29.17 -3.81 28.31
N THR A 168 -28.53 -2.67 28.02
CA THR A 168 -29.09 -1.34 28.34
C THR A 168 -30.39 -1.05 27.59
N LEU A 169 -30.58 -1.70 26.42
CA LEU A 169 -31.76 -1.55 25.57
C LEU A 169 -32.87 -2.57 25.87
N GLN A 170 -32.64 -3.56 26.75
CA GLN A 170 -33.64 -4.57 27.15
C GLN A 170 -34.18 -5.42 25.98
N LYS A 171 -35.51 -5.36 25.70
CA LYS A 171 -36.20 -6.18 24.68
C LYS A 171 -35.69 -5.95 23.25
N PRO A 172 -35.61 -4.71 22.71
CA PRO A 172 -35.03 -4.47 21.39
C PRO A 172 -33.57 -4.93 21.30
N GLY A 173 -32.80 -4.83 22.39
CA GLY A 173 -31.41 -5.28 22.45
C GLY A 173 -31.24 -6.77 22.11
N ARG A 174 -32.11 -7.63 22.64
CA ARG A 174 -32.06 -9.08 22.34
C ARG A 174 -32.35 -9.39 20.87
N GLU A 175 -33.29 -8.67 20.28
CA GLU A 175 -33.68 -8.87 18.88
C GLU A 175 -32.58 -8.38 17.93
N ILE A 176 -31.97 -7.22 18.21
CA ILE A 176 -30.81 -6.70 17.47
C ILE A 176 -29.65 -7.71 17.51
N HIS A 177 -29.35 -8.27 18.69
CA HIS A 177 -28.30 -9.29 18.82
C HIS A 177 -28.60 -10.53 17.98
N LYS A 178 -29.85 -11.04 18.04
CA LYS A 178 -30.29 -12.21 17.29
C LYS A 178 -30.17 -12.00 15.79
N GLN A 179 -30.63 -10.85 15.29
CA GLN A 179 -30.53 -10.50 13.87
C GLN A 179 -29.08 -10.32 13.42
N SER A 180 -28.27 -9.62 14.20
CA SER A 180 -26.84 -9.42 13.89
C SER A 180 -26.08 -10.75 13.85
N ARG A 181 -26.36 -11.66 14.80
CA ARG A 181 -25.77 -13.00 14.81
C ARG A 181 -26.23 -13.83 13.61
N GLY A 182 -27.54 -13.85 13.34
CA GLY A 182 -28.09 -14.59 12.20
C GLY A 182 -27.56 -14.09 10.86
N PHE A 183 -27.34 -12.77 10.74
CA PHE A 183 -26.70 -12.17 9.55
C PHE A 183 -25.27 -12.66 9.38
N ILE A 184 -24.45 -12.65 10.44
CA ILE A 184 -23.06 -13.14 10.37
C ILE A 184 -23.00 -14.63 10.00
N GLU A 185 -23.90 -15.44 10.55
CA GLU A 185 -24.00 -16.87 10.20
C GLU A 185 -24.42 -17.05 8.72
N SER A 186 -25.35 -16.23 8.22
CA SER A 186 -25.72 -16.23 6.80
C SER A 186 -24.57 -15.80 5.89
N MET A 187 -23.78 -14.79 6.28
CA MET A 187 -22.61 -14.33 5.51
C MET A 187 -21.51 -15.38 5.47
N GLY A 188 -21.34 -16.16 6.54
CA GLY A 188 -20.39 -17.27 6.59
C GLY A 188 -20.66 -18.37 5.57
N ASN A 189 -21.91 -18.50 5.10
CA ASN A 189 -22.32 -19.47 4.08
C ASN A 189 -22.24 -18.91 2.64
N LYS A 190 -21.99 -17.61 2.47
CA LYS A 190 -22.00 -16.89 1.20
C LYS A 190 -20.58 -16.55 0.70
N LYS A 191 -19.61 -17.44 0.91
CA LYS A 191 -18.19 -17.16 0.61
C LYS A 191 -17.86 -17.09 -0.88
N ASP A 192 -18.74 -17.64 -1.72
CA ASP A 192 -18.54 -17.69 -3.18
C ASP A 192 -19.07 -16.44 -3.89
N LEU A 193 -19.69 -15.50 -3.15
CA LEU A 193 -20.19 -14.25 -3.72
C LEU A 193 -19.06 -13.25 -4.00
N SER A 194 -19.29 -12.39 -4.99
CA SER A 194 -18.42 -11.26 -5.30
C SER A 194 -18.38 -10.23 -4.15
N ALA A 195 -17.35 -9.37 -4.16
CA ALA A 195 -17.21 -8.32 -3.15
C ALA A 195 -18.40 -7.34 -3.18
N GLU A 196 -18.95 -7.10 -4.36
CA GLU A 196 -20.10 -6.24 -4.62
C GLU A 196 -21.39 -6.85 -4.04
N GLU A 197 -21.66 -8.14 -4.29
CA GLU A 197 -22.82 -8.83 -3.71
C GLU A 197 -22.75 -8.94 -2.18
N LEU A 198 -21.54 -9.13 -1.63
CA LEU A 198 -21.32 -9.10 -0.18
C LEU A 198 -21.56 -7.70 0.39
N SER A 199 -21.15 -6.66 -0.34
CA SER A 199 -21.43 -5.26 0.00
C SER A 199 -22.94 -5.00 0.02
N GLU A 200 -23.67 -5.38 -1.02
CA GLU A 200 -25.13 -5.25 -1.08
C GLU A 200 -25.82 -5.94 0.10
N CYS A 201 -25.43 -7.18 0.42
CA CYS A 201 -25.97 -7.90 1.59
C CYS A 201 -25.77 -7.12 2.92
N VAL A 202 -24.61 -6.50 3.10
CA VAL A 202 -24.31 -5.69 4.29
C VAL A 202 -25.11 -4.39 4.31
N GLN A 203 -25.21 -3.72 3.17
CA GLN A 203 -25.93 -2.45 3.05
C GLN A 203 -27.44 -2.64 3.24
N ASP A 204 -28.02 -3.70 2.66
CA ASP A 204 -29.41 -4.09 2.88
C ASP A 204 -29.69 -4.41 4.34
N PHE A 205 -28.74 -5.08 5.01
CA PHE A 205 -28.84 -5.33 6.44
C PHE A 205 -28.82 -4.02 7.25
N TYR A 206 -27.92 -3.08 6.93
CA TYR A 206 -27.88 -1.78 7.61
C TYR A 206 -29.16 -0.98 7.41
N GLN A 207 -29.67 -0.92 6.18
CA GLN A 207 -30.91 -0.23 5.87
C GLN A 207 -32.09 -0.85 6.63
N GLY A 208 -32.24 -2.18 6.53
CA GLY A 208 -33.31 -2.90 7.21
C GLY A 208 -33.24 -2.81 8.74
N MET A 209 -32.04 -2.79 9.33
CA MET A 209 -31.84 -2.57 10.76
C MET A 209 -32.18 -1.14 11.15
N SER A 210 -31.69 -0.15 10.40
CA SER A 210 -31.93 1.27 10.65
C SER A 210 -33.42 1.61 10.62
N ASP A 211 -34.16 1.15 9.61
CA ASP A 211 -35.60 1.40 9.49
C ASP A 211 -36.41 0.82 10.66
N ARG A 212 -36.02 -0.38 11.13
CA ARG A 212 -36.64 -1.00 12.31
C ARG A 212 -36.34 -0.22 13.59
N LEU A 213 -35.09 0.23 13.76
CA LEU A 213 -34.68 1.03 14.92
C LEU A 213 -35.36 2.40 14.92
N LEU A 214 -35.51 3.04 13.76
CA LEU A 214 -36.20 4.32 13.62
C LEU A 214 -37.67 4.20 14.05
N ASN A 215 -38.35 3.13 13.62
CA ASN A 215 -39.71 2.82 14.05
C ASN A 215 -39.79 2.56 15.57
N HIS A 216 -38.84 1.82 16.12
CA HIS A 216 -38.82 1.49 17.56
C HIS A 216 -38.51 2.71 18.45
N PHE A 217 -37.58 3.58 18.03
CA PHE A 217 -37.17 4.78 18.76
C PHE A 217 -37.99 6.03 18.41
N LYS A 218 -39.16 5.87 17.77
CA LYS A 218 -40.07 6.96 17.42
C LYS A 218 -39.38 8.11 16.65
N GLY A 219 -38.46 7.78 15.74
CA GLY A 219 -37.75 8.76 14.91
C GLY A 219 -36.53 9.43 15.54
N SER A 220 -36.05 8.99 16.71
CA SER A 220 -34.84 9.56 17.33
C SER A 220 -33.56 9.10 16.60
N SER A 221 -33.08 9.91 15.64
CA SER A 221 -31.87 9.62 14.84
C SER A 221 -30.63 9.35 15.70
N GLU A 222 -30.36 10.19 16.71
CA GLU A 222 -29.16 10.05 17.54
C GLU A 222 -29.07 8.69 18.27
N LYS A 223 -30.20 8.15 18.74
CA LYS A 223 -30.24 6.84 19.37
C LYS A 223 -30.04 5.72 18.35
N VAL A 224 -30.60 5.88 17.14
CA VAL A 224 -30.40 4.93 16.04
C VAL A 224 -28.92 4.89 15.65
N ASP A 225 -28.29 6.05 15.47
CA ASP A 225 -26.89 6.18 15.07
C ASP A 225 -25.96 5.51 16.10
N ARG A 226 -26.19 5.74 17.40
CA ARG A 226 -25.43 5.09 18.47
C ARG A 226 -25.56 3.57 18.47
N VAL A 227 -26.73 3.03 18.14
CA VAL A 227 -26.94 1.57 18.06
C VAL A 227 -26.33 1.01 16.80
N MET A 228 -26.51 1.68 15.65
CA MET A 228 -25.93 1.29 14.37
C MET A 228 -24.40 1.27 14.42
N ASP A 229 -23.78 2.20 15.13
CA ASP A 229 -22.34 2.20 15.39
C ASP A 229 -21.86 0.93 16.11
N GLN A 230 -22.62 0.45 17.10
CA GLN A 230 -22.30 -0.78 17.81
C GLN A 230 -22.55 -2.02 16.94
N VAL A 231 -23.59 -1.99 16.10
CA VAL A 231 -23.89 -3.03 15.14
C VAL A 231 -22.79 -3.15 14.08
N GLU A 232 -22.35 -2.04 13.48
CA GLU A 232 -21.21 -1.99 12.55
C GLU A 232 -19.95 -2.54 13.22
N LYS A 233 -19.62 -2.06 14.43
CA LYS A 233 -18.46 -2.54 15.20
C LYS A 233 -18.49 -4.05 15.39
N TYR A 234 -19.64 -4.60 15.80
CA TYR A 234 -19.79 -6.03 16.04
C TYR A 234 -19.68 -6.87 14.76
N ILE A 235 -20.39 -6.49 13.70
CA ILE A 235 -20.44 -7.24 12.45
C ILE A 235 -19.10 -7.16 11.73
N MET A 236 -18.54 -5.96 11.58
CA MET A 236 -17.30 -5.75 10.83
C MET A 236 -16.09 -6.38 11.52
N THR A 237 -16.03 -6.38 12.85
CA THR A 237 -14.96 -7.12 13.57
C THR A 237 -14.96 -8.62 13.26
N ARG A 238 -16.14 -9.21 13.01
CA ARG A 238 -16.28 -10.65 12.70
C ARG A 238 -16.10 -10.95 11.21
N LEU A 239 -16.61 -10.08 10.34
CA LEU A 239 -16.54 -10.24 8.88
C LEU A 239 -15.22 -9.76 8.28
N TYR A 240 -14.42 -8.96 8.99
CA TYR A 240 -13.17 -8.37 8.46
C TYR A 240 -12.28 -9.39 7.75
N LYS A 241 -12.06 -10.57 8.35
CA LYS A 241 -11.21 -11.63 7.77
C LYS A 241 -11.74 -12.24 6.46
N SER A 242 -13.04 -12.11 6.19
CA SER A 242 -13.67 -12.63 4.97
C SER A 242 -13.92 -11.56 3.92
N VAL A 243 -14.08 -10.29 4.32
CA VAL A 243 -14.49 -9.21 3.40
C VAL A 243 -13.41 -8.18 3.10
N PHE A 244 -12.33 -8.14 3.88
CA PHE A 244 -11.21 -7.22 3.62
C PHE A 244 -10.22 -7.86 2.64
N CYS A 245 -9.93 -7.17 1.53
CA CYS A 245 -9.04 -7.65 0.45
C CYS A 245 -9.37 -9.10 0.02
N PRO A 246 -10.60 -9.37 -0.46
CA PRO A 246 -10.98 -10.71 -0.85
C PRO A 246 -10.18 -11.16 -2.09
N GLU A 247 -9.74 -12.43 -2.10
CA GLU A 247 -8.95 -13.04 -3.19
C GLU A 247 -9.68 -13.02 -4.54
N THR A 248 -11.01 -12.88 -4.52
CA THR A 248 -11.86 -12.77 -5.70
C THR A 248 -11.83 -11.39 -6.37
N SER A 249 -11.28 -10.37 -5.69
CA SER A 249 -11.22 -8.98 -6.18
C SER A 249 -9.83 -8.60 -6.71
N ASP A 250 -9.74 -7.44 -7.37
CA ASP A 250 -8.47 -6.86 -7.84
C ASP A 250 -7.82 -5.92 -6.80
N ASP A 251 -8.33 -5.89 -5.58
CA ASP A 251 -7.90 -4.98 -4.51
C ASP A 251 -6.40 -5.09 -4.22
N GLU A 252 -5.85 -6.31 -4.10
CA GLU A 252 -4.41 -6.53 -3.85
C GLU A 252 -3.54 -6.03 -5.01
N LYS A 253 -3.98 -6.22 -6.26
CA LYS A 253 -3.26 -5.74 -7.44
C LYS A 253 -3.22 -4.21 -7.47
N LYS A 254 -4.34 -3.58 -7.13
CA LYS A 254 -4.43 -2.11 -7.00
C LYS A 254 -3.56 -1.60 -5.87
N ASP A 255 -3.54 -2.28 -4.72
CA ASP A 255 -2.66 -1.93 -3.60
C ASP A 255 -1.18 -1.92 -4.02
N LEU A 256 -0.72 -2.98 -4.70
CA LEU A 256 0.66 -3.05 -5.20
C LEU A 256 0.95 -1.96 -6.23
N ALA A 257 0.02 -1.71 -7.16
CA ALA A 257 0.17 -0.66 -8.17
C ALA A 257 0.29 0.73 -7.54
N THR A 258 -0.62 1.09 -6.64
CA THR A 258 -0.61 2.38 -5.93
C THR A 258 0.61 2.51 -5.03
N GLN A 259 1.02 1.45 -4.33
CA GLN A 259 2.22 1.46 -3.49
C GLN A 259 3.50 1.68 -4.31
N ASN A 260 3.65 0.97 -5.44
CA ASN A 260 4.79 1.14 -6.35
C ASN A 260 4.80 2.54 -6.96
N ARG A 261 3.62 3.07 -7.30
CA ARG A 261 3.45 4.42 -7.81
C ARG A 261 3.89 5.47 -6.81
N ILE A 262 3.43 5.40 -5.56
CA ILE A 262 3.85 6.31 -4.48
C ILE A 262 5.36 6.23 -4.28
N ARG A 263 5.93 5.01 -4.26
CA ARG A 263 7.39 4.81 -4.11
C ARG A 263 8.19 5.48 -5.23
N ALA A 264 7.71 5.41 -6.47
CA ALA A 264 8.36 6.07 -7.62
C ALA A 264 8.30 7.61 -7.55
N LEU A 265 7.31 8.16 -6.85
CA LEU A 265 7.10 9.59 -6.66
C LEU A 265 7.71 10.14 -5.36
N HIS A 266 8.57 9.38 -4.67
CA HIS A 266 9.16 9.80 -3.40
C HIS A 266 10.04 11.06 -3.51
N TRP A 267 10.48 11.41 -4.72
CA TRP A 267 11.26 12.61 -5.01
C TRP A 267 10.45 13.91 -4.98
N VAL A 268 9.11 13.85 -5.02
CA VAL A 268 8.23 15.04 -5.04
C VAL A 268 8.41 15.86 -3.75
N THR A 269 8.52 17.17 -3.91
CA THR A 269 8.78 18.12 -2.82
C THR A 269 7.55 18.98 -2.48
N ILE A 270 7.57 19.60 -1.30
CA ILE A 270 6.54 20.54 -0.81
C ILE A 270 6.34 21.69 -1.81
N GLN A 271 7.44 22.20 -2.38
CA GLN A 271 7.43 23.33 -3.33
C GLN A 271 6.75 22.97 -4.65
N MET A 272 6.94 21.75 -5.16
CA MET A 272 6.34 21.28 -6.42
C MET A 272 4.82 21.15 -6.33
N LEU A 273 4.29 20.83 -5.15
CA LEU A 273 2.86 20.72 -4.88
C LEU A 273 2.26 22.02 -4.33
N CYS A 274 3.05 23.09 -4.20
CA CYS A 274 2.63 24.35 -3.59
C CYS A 274 2.04 24.17 -2.18
N VAL A 275 2.59 23.26 -1.39
CA VAL A 275 2.08 22.91 -0.06
C VAL A 275 2.42 24.01 0.94
N PRO A 276 1.43 24.59 1.66
CA PRO A 276 1.63 25.69 2.60
C PRO A 276 2.05 25.20 3.99
N VAL A 277 3.08 24.35 4.03
CA VAL A 277 3.61 23.75 5.26
C VAL A 277 5.11 23.95 5.32
N ASP A 278 5.58 24.49 6.44
CA ASP A 278 7.00 24.70 6.70
C ASP A 278 7.48 23.68 7.76
N GLU A 279 8.13 22.62 7.29
CA GLU A 279 8.66 21.54 8.15
C GLU A 279 9.88 21.98 8.99
N GLU A 280 10.47 23.15 8.74
CA GLU A 280 11.56 23.68 9.56
C GLU A 280 11.07 24.08 10.96
N ILE A 281 9.76 24.32 11.10
CA ILE A 281 9.12 24.61 12.39
C ILE A 281 8.88 23.27 13.12
N PRO A 282 9.47 23.04 14.31
CA PRO A 282 9.36 21.76 15.01
C PRO A 282 7.91 21.32 15.28
N GLU A 283 7.03 22.25 15.64
CA GLU A 283 5.60 21.97 15.88
C GLU A 283 4.87 21.49 14.62
N VAL A 284 5.24 22.04 13.46
CA VAL A 284 4.69 21.66 12.17
C VAL A 284 5.20 20.28 11.78
N SER A 285 6.50 20.03 11.93
CA SER A 285 7.11 18.71 11.72
C SER A 285 6.45 17.63 12.59
N ASP A 286 6.22 17.90 13.88
CA ASP A 286 5.50 17.00 14.78
C ASP A 286 4.07 16.72 14.31
N SER A 287 3.37 17.74 13.81
CA SER A 287 2.01 17.60 13.26
C SER A 287 2.00 16.75 11.98
N VAL A 288 2.98 16.93 11.10
CA VAL A 288 3.18 16.12 9.89
C VAL A 288 3.44 14.66 10.25
N VAL A 289 4.33 14.38 11.22
CA VAL A 289 4.63 13.01 11.68
C VAL A 289 3.39 12.35 12.29
N LYS A 290 2.58 13.08 13.06
CA LYS A 290 1.30 12.56 13.59
C LYS A 290 0.32 12.24 12.48
N ALA A 291 0.18 13.12 11.47
CA ALA A 291 -0.68 12.86 10.32
C ALA A 291 -0.25 11.60 9.54
N ILE A 292 1.06 11.43 9.32
CA ILE A 292 1.65 10.23 8.71
C ILE A 292 1.33 8.99 9.55
N THR A 293 1.47 9.08 10.87
CA THR A 293 1.20 7.96 11.78
C THR A 293 -0.27 7.54 11.71
N ASP A 294 -1.20 8.50 11.75
CA ASP A 294 -2.64 8.23 11.71
C ASP A 294 -3.07 7.54 10.40
N ILE A 295 -2.56 8.01 9.25
CA ILE A 295 -2.93 7.40 7.96
C ILE A 295 -2.34 5.99 7.79
N ILE A 296 -1.18 5.71 8.39
CA ILE A 296 -0.60 4.36 8.45
C ILE A 296 -1.43 3.48 9.40
N GLU A 297 -1.82 4.01 10.55
CA GLU A 297 -2.59 3.28 11.57
C GLU A 297 -3.99 2.87 11.08
N MET A 298 -4.53 3.54 10.07
CA MET A 298 -5.80 3.18 9.41
C MET A 298 -5.87 1.67 9.08
N ASP A 299 -4.79 1.09 8.56
CA ASP A 299 -4.76 -0.32 8.16
C ASP A 299 -4.88 -1.29 9.35
N SER A 300 -4.46 -0.86 10.54
CA SER A 300 -4.56 -1.66 11.78
C SER A 300 -5.99 -1.78 12.32
N LYS A 301 -6.90 -0.87 11.91
CA LYS A 301 -8.29 -0.87 12.39
C LYS A 301 -9.12 -1.88 11.60
N ARG A 302 -10.08 -2.55 12.25
CA ARG A 302 -10.99 -3.50 11.57
C ARG A 302 -12.33 -2.90 11.20
N VAL A 303 -12.79 -1.90 11.95
CA VAL A 303 -14.12 -1.31 11.77
C VAL A 303 -14.01 -0.12 10.82
N PRO A 304 -14.90 0.03 9.81
CA PRO A 304 -14.91 1.16 8.89
C PRO A 304 -14.93 2.51 9.61
N ARG A 305 -15.77 2.68 10.64
CA ARG A 305 -15.76 3.88 11.49
C ARG A 305 -14.39 4.21 12.09
N ASP A 306 -13.67 3.22 12.61
CA ASP A 306 -12.37 3.45 13.24
C ASP A 306 -11.32 3.81 12.18
N LYS A 307 -11.44 3.27 10.95
CA LYS A 307 -10.61 3.69 9.81
C LYS A 307 -10.89 5.13 9.40
N LEU A 308 -12.15 5.53 9.34
CA LEU A 308 -12.55 6.92 9.10
C LEU A 308 -12.03 7.86 10.20
N ALA A 309 -12.04 7.42 11.46
CA ALA A 309 -11.49 8.21 12.57
C ALA A 309 -9.98 8.47 12.39
N CYS A 310 -9.20 7.50 11.88
CA CYS A 310 -7.80 7.72 11.51
C CYS A 310 -7.65 8.77 10.39
N ILE A 311 -8.50 8.73 9.36
CA ILE A 311 -8.49 9.71 8.27
C ILE A 311 -8.84 11.11 8.77
N THR A 312 -9.84 11.21 9.65
CA THR A 312 -10.26 12.46 10.29
C THR A 312 -9.18 13.01 11.21
N SER A 313 -8.51 12.16 12.00
CA SER A 313 -7.40 12.55 12.87
C SER A 313 -6.19 13.05 12.07
N CYS A 314 -5.81 12.32 11.01
CA CYS A 314 -4.78 12.73 10.05
C CYS A 314 -5.09 14.12 9.48
N SER A 315 -6.33 14.33 9.03
CA SER A 315 -6.78 15.60 8.47
C SER A 315 -6.70 16.74 9.51
N LYS A 316 -7.09 16.49 10.76
CA LYS A 316 -6.98 17.48 11.86
C LYS A 316 -5.53 17.87 12.14
N HIS A 317 -4.59 16.92 12.07
CA HIS A 317 -3.16 17.23 12.18
C HIS A 317 -2.64 18.04 10.99
N ILE A 318 -3.14 17.79 9.78
CA ILE A 318 -2.86 18.62 8.59
C ILE A 318 -3.38 20.06 8.80
N PHE A 319 -4.61 20.24 9.25
CA PHE A 319 -5.14 21.58 9.55
C PHE A 319 -4.31 22.30 10.61
N ASN A 320 -3.82 21.58 11.62
CA ASN A 320 -2.94 22.16 12.62
C ASN A 320 -1.60 22.61 12.01
N ALA A 321 -0.98 21.76 11.19
CA ALA A 321 0.27 22.09 10.50
C ALA A 321 0.14 23.35 9.65
N ILE A 322 -0.90 23.43 8.80
CA ILE A 322 -1.14 24.60 7.94
C ILE A 322 -1.42 25.85 8.77
N ARG A 323 -2.24 25.73 9.83
CA ARG A 323 -2.58 26.86 10.71
C ARG A 323 -1.34 27.44 11.39
N VAL A 324 -0.41 26.59 11.85
CA VAL A 324 0.83 27.04 12.50
C VAL A 324 1.77 27.70 11.48
N THR A 325 1.85 27.18 10.25
CA THR A 325 2.69 27.78 9.20
C THR A 325 2.14 29.11 8.69
N LYS A 326 0.84 29.20 8.39
CA LYS A 326 0.22 30.40 7.78
C LYS A 326 -0.32 31.42 8.79
N ASN A 327 -0.49 31.05 10.07
CA ASN A 327 -1.24 31.82 11.07
C ASN A 327 -2.69 32.16 10.66
N GLU A 328 -3.24 31.45 9.68
CA GLU A 328 -4.60 31.63 9.17
C GLU A 328 -5.33 30.29 9.10
N PRO A 329 -6.68 30.26 9.13
CA PRO A 329 -7.45 29.04 8.90
C PRO A 329 -7.16 28.47 7.51
N ALA A 330 -6.83 27.17 7.43
CA ALA A 330 -6.55 26.54 6.15
C ALA A 330 -7.78 26.49 5.24
N SER A 331 -7.59 26.81 3.96
CA SER A 331 -8.61 26.65 2.93
C SER A 331 -8.61 25.22 2.38
N ALA A 332 -9.63 24.87 1.59
CA ALA A 332 -9.65 23.59 0.87
C ALA A 332 -8.50 23.47 -0.15
N ASP A 333 -8.10 24.60 -0.75
CA ASP A 333 -6.99 24.70 -1.70
C ASP A 333 -5.63 24.48 -1.02
N ASP A 334 -5.54 24.75 0.28
CA ASP A 334 -4.36 24.44 1.11
C ASP A 334 -4.35 22.98 1.59
N PHE A 335 -5.53 22.43 1.86
CA PHE A 335 -5.69 21.11 2.46
C PHE A 335 -5.33 19.98 1.50
N LEU A 336 -5.89 19.96 0.29
CA LEU A 336 -5.74 18.83 -0.63
C LEU A 336 -4.27 18.59 -1.05
N PRO A 337 -3.47 19.62 -1.44
CA PRO A 337 -2.06 19.42 -1.74
C PRO A 337 -1.28 18.87 -0.55
N THR A 338 -1.61 19.35 0.67
CA THR A 338 -0.97 18.86 1.89
C THR A 338 -1.33 17.39 2.16
N LEU A 339 -2.58 16.99 1.95
CA LEU A 339 -3.00 15.59 2.07
C LEU A 339 -2.29 14.69 1.05
N ILE A 340 -2.17 15.13 -0.20
CA ILE A 340 -1.41 14.42 -1.25
C ILE A 340 0.04 14.21 -0.79
N TYR A 341 0.66 15.27 -0.26
CA TYR A 341 2.03 15.21 0.25
C TYR A 341 2.17 14.21 1.42
N ILE A 342 1.25 14.23 2.39
CA ILE A 342 1.25 13.27 3.50
C ILE A 342 1.11 11.84 2.98
N VAL A 343 0.22 11.57 2.02
CA VAL A 343 0.06 10.23 1.43
C VAL A 343 1.32 9.79 0.69
N LEU A 344 1.98 10.69 -0.05
CA LEU A 344 3.25 10.41 -0.73
C LEU A 344 4.38 10.06 0.25
N LYS A 345 4.45 10.76 1.40
CA LYS A 345 5.45 10.50 2.44
C LYS A 345 5.15 9.23 3.24
N ALA A 346 3.89 9.01 3.59
CA ALA A 346 3.46 7.89 4.42
C ALA A 346 3.51 6.54 3.69
N ASN A 347 3.18 6.53 2.39
CA ASN A 347 2.94 5.32 1.60
C ASN A 347 2.11 4.27 2.38
N PRO A 348 0.84 4.58 2.73
CA PRO A 348 0.06 3.75 3.64
C PRO A 348 -0.12 2.31 3.11
N PRO A 349 -0.03 1.29 3.99
CA PRO A 349 -0.18 -0.09 3.58
C PRO A 349 -1.62 -0.38 3.14
N ARG A 350 -1.77 -1.18 2.07
CA ARG A 350 -3.05 -1.67 1.55
C ARG A 350 -4.08 -0.55 1.33
N LEU A 351 -3.62 0.57 0.78
CA LEU A 351 -4.39 1.81 0.69
C LEU A 351 -5.68 1.66 -0.13
N GLN A 352 -5.64 0.97 -1.27
CA GLN A 352 -6.79 0.73 -2.14
C GLN A 352 -7.78 -0.22 -1.48
N SER A 353 -7.30 -1.31 -0.86
CA SER A 353 -8.15 -2.22 -0.07
C SER A 353 -8.87 -1.49 1.06
N ASN A 354 -8.19 -0.58 1.77
CA ASN A 354 -8.81 0.21 2.84
C ASN A 354 -9.94 1.12 2.33
N ILE A 355 -9.74 1.76 1.18
CA ILE A 355 -10.75 2.64 0.58
C ILE A 355 -11.94 1.87 0.07
N GLN A 356 -11.70 0.75 -0.64
CA GLN A 356 -12.77 -0.11 -1.11
C GLN A 356 -13.53 -0.73 0.07
N TYR A 357 -12.83 -1.12 1.13
CA TYR A 357 -13.46 -1.63 2.35
C TYR A 357 -14.38 -0.60 3.02
N ILE A 358 -13.95 0.66 3.16
CA ILE A 358 -14.79 1.74 3.69
C ILE A 358 -15.98 1.98 2.75
N THR A 359 -15.74 2.06 1.44
CA THR A 359 -16.78 2.31 0.42
C THR A 359 -17.86 1.23 0.43
N ARG A 360 -17.47 -0.04 0.55
CA ARG A 360 -18.37 -1.21 0.51
C ARG A 360 -19.11 -1.41 1.84
N PHE A 361 -18.45 -1.24 2.98
CA PHE A 361 -18.96 -1.75 4.26
C PHE A 361 -19.21 -0.70 5.36
N CYS A 362 -18.90 0.57 5.13
CA CYS A 362 -19.28 1.64 6.05
C CYS A 362 -20.79 1.92 5.96
N ASN A 363 -21.40 2.32 7.07
CA ASN A 363 -22.75 2.88 7.05
C ASN A 363 -22.81 4.13 6.13
N PRO A 364 -23.66 4.16 5.09
CA PRO A 364 -23.70 5.23 4.10
C PRO A 364 -24.04 6.61 4.69
N SER A 365 -24.84 6.65 5.75
CA SER A 365 -25.21 7.90 6.43
C SER A 365 -23.98 8.69 6.89
N ARG A 366 -22.92 7.99 7.31
CA ARG A 366 -21.64 8.59 7.76
C ARG A 366 -20.78 9.09 6.61
N LEU A 367 -20.85 8.45 5.44
CA LEU A 367 -20.11 8.90 4.26
C LEU A 367 -20.79 10.08 3.57
N MET A 368 -22.13 10.13 3.62
CA MET A 368 -22.91 11.20 2.99
C MET A 368 -23.07 12.46 3.84
N THR A 369 -22.81 12.39 5.15
CA THR A 369 -22.97 13.52 6.06
C THR A 369 -21.81 13.60 7.06
N GLY A 370 -21.35 14.82 7.34
CA GLY A 370 -20.35 15.09 8.38
C GLY A 370 -18.91 15.26 7.86
N GLU A 371 -17.99 15.44 8.82
CA GLU A 371 -16.56 15.67 8.53
C GLU A 371 -15.87 14.42 7.97
N ASP A 372 -16.25 13.22 8.44
CA ASP A 372 -15.66 11.95 8.01
C ASP A 372 -15.81 11.73 6.49
N GLY A 373 -17.00 12.00 5.93
CA GLY A 373 -17.27 11.89 4.50
C GLY A 373 -16.49 12.91 3.66
N TYR A 374 -16.30 14.13 4.17
CA TYR A 374 -15.49 15.16 3.51
C TYR A 374 -14.02 14.74 3.43
N TYR A 375 -13.43 14.27 4.53
CA TYR A 375 -12.03 13.84 4.55
C TYR A 375 -11.81 12.57 3.73
N PHE A 376 -12.74 11.61 3.80
CA PHE A 376 -12.68 10.41 2.96
C PHE A 376 -12.73 10.75 1.46
N THR A 377 -13.61 11.67 1.06
CA THR A 377 -13.69 12.12 -0.34
C THR A 377 -12.39 12.78 -0.79
N ASN A 378 -11.79 13.63 0.06
CA ASN A 378 -10.51 14.25 -0.25
C ASN A 378 -9.37 13.23 -0.36
N LEU A 379 -9.36 12.17 0.46
CA LEU A 379 -8.40 11.08 0.35
C LEU A 379 -8.55 10.32 -0.98
N CYS A 380 -9.79 10.01 -1.38
CA CYS A 380 -10.06 9.41 -2.69
C CYS A 380 -9.58 10.30 -3.84
N CYS A 381 -9.82 11.62 -3.76
CA CYS A 381 -9.30 12.59 -4.73
C CYS A 381 -7.76 12.61 -4.77
N ALA A 382 -7.11 12.61 -3.60
CA ALA A 382 -5.66 12.62 -3.50
C ALA A 382 -5.02 11.39 -4.17
N ILE A 383 -5.63 10.22 -4.01
CA ILE A 383 -5.09 8.98 -4.59
C ILE A 383 -5.33 8.92 -6.09
N ALA A 384 -6.52 9.31 -6.55
CA ALA A 384 -6.80 9.43 -7.97
C ALA A 384 -5.85 10.44 -8.66
N PHE A 385 -5.47 11.51 -7.95
CA PHE A 385 -4.45 12.45 -8.40
C PHE A 385 -3.06 11.79 -8.47
N ILE A 386 -2.60 11.10 -7.44
CA ILE A 386 -1.30 10.40 -7.41
C ILE A 386 -1.17 9.36 -8.53
N GLU A 387 -2.25 8.63 -8.81
CA GLU A 387 -2.29 7.63 -9.89
C GLU A 387 -2.10 8.26 -11.27
N LYS A 388 -2.65 9.46 -11.49
CA LYS A 388 -2.62 10.18 -12.76
C LYS A 388 -1.58 11.30 -12.81
N LEU A 389 -0.74 11.42 -11.79
CA LEU A 389 0.21 12.53 -11.63
C LEU A 389 1.21 12.58 -12.78
N ASP A 390 1.33 13.73 -13.44
CA ASP A 390 2.25 13.95 -14.54
C ASP A 390 3.13 15.18 -14.29
N GLY A 391 4.10 15.41 -15.18
CA GLY A 391 4.99 16.58 -15.07
C GLY A 391 4.23 17.90 -15.06
N GLN A 392 3.17 18.01 -15.85
CA GLN A 392 2.34 19.22 -15.92
C GLN A 392 1.65 19.52 -14.59
N SER A 393 1.17 18.49 -13.89
CA SER A 393 0.56 18.62 -12.55
C SER A 393 1.53 19.15 -11.48
N LEU A 394 2.84 19.01 -11.69
CA LEU A 394 3.90 19.50 -10.81
C LEU A 394 4.58 20.77 -11.34
N ASN A 395 4.05 21.39 -12.40
CA ASN A 395 4.68 22.51 -13.11
C ASN A 395 6.10 22.19 -13.63
N LEU A 396 6.33 20.95 -14.04
CA LEU A 396 7.59 20.47 -14.61
C LEU A 396 7.47 20.18 -16.10
N SER A 397 8.60 20.31 -16.82
CA SER A 397 8.72 19.79 -18.18
C SER A 397 8.64 18.26 -18.18
N SER A 398 8.15 17.66 -19.27
CA SER A 398 8.12 16.19 -19.39
C SER A 398 9.51 15.57 -19.27
N GLU A 399 10.55 16.27 -19.76
CA GLU A 399 11.94 15.82 -19.65
C GLU A 399 12.43 15.78 -18.21
N ASP A 400 12.15 16.81 -17.40
CA ASP A 400 12.58 16.85 -16.00
C ASP A 400 11.83 15.82 -15.16
N PHE A 401 10.53 15.62 -15.45
CA PHE A 401 9.74 14.57 -14.84
C PHE A 401 10.33 13.17 -15.10
N GLU A 402 10.70 12.86 -16.34
CA GLU A 402 11.34 11.59 -16.71
C GLU A 402 12.73 11.44 -16.07
N ARG A 403 13.52 12.52 -15.98
CA ARG A 403 14.82 12.51 -15.28
C ARG A 403 14.68 12.20 -13.79
N TYR A 404 13.66 12.73 -13.13
CA TYR A 404 13.38 12.42 -11.72
C TYR A 404 12.83 11.00 -11.54
N MET A 405 11.92 10.55 -12.41
CA MET A 405 11.38 9.18 -12.38
C MET A 405 12.42 8.10 -12.67
N SER A 406 13.42 8.39 -13.53
CA SER A 406 14.53 7.48 -13.82
C SER A 406 15.65 7.52 -12.75
N GLY A 407 15.55 8.42 -11.77
CA GLY A 407 16.56 8.59 -10.71
C GLY A 407 17.86 9.24 -11.19
N GLN A 408 17.90 9.77 -12.42
CA GLN A 408 19.07 10.47 -12.97
C GLN A 408 19.25 11.87 -12.37
N ALA A 409 18.18 12.47 -11.86
CA ALA A 409 18.20 13.75 -11.15
C ALA A 409 17.45 13.64 -9.82
N SER A 410 17.76 14.54 -8.87
CA SER A 410 17.01 14.69 -7.62
C SER A 410 16.69 16.17 -7.42
N PRO A 411 15.44 16.53 -7.08
CA PRO A 411 15.06 17.93 -6.88
C PRO A 411 15.83 18.63 -5.76
N ARG A 412 16.38 17.87 -4.80
CA ARG A 412 17.23 18.39 -3.71
C ARG A 412 18.58 18.98 -4.18
N ARG A 413 18.90 18.96 -5.47
CA ARG A 413 20.19 19.44 -6.03
C ARG A 413 20.14 20.79 -6.75
N GLN A 414 19.00 21.45 -6.89
CA GLN A 414 18.94 22.77 -7.54
C GLN A 414 19.09 23.89 -6.51
N ASP A 415 20.33 24.14 -6.06
CA ASP A 415 20.70 25.44 -5.46
C ASP A 415 22.22 25.75 -5.58
N ASP A 416 22.89 25.24 -6.62
CA ASP A 416 24.35 25.41 -6.80
C ASP A 416 24.76 26.46 -7.86
N THR A 417 23.87 27.37 -8.31
CA THR A 417 24.21 28.38 -9.34
C THR A 417 24.27 29.83 -8.88
N ALA A 418 24.25 30.13 -7.58
CA ALA A 418 24.46 31.49 -7.05
C ALA A 418 25.82 31.64 -6.33
N PRO A 419 26.72 32.55 -6.76
CA PRO A 419 27.96 32.82 -6.04
C PRO A 419 27.77 33.73 -4.81
N TRP A 420 28.03 33.17 -3.61
CA TRP A 420 28.36 33.80 -2.29
C TRP A 420 27.23 34.26 -1.33
N PRO A 421 27.47 34.32 0.01
CA PRO A 421 28.37 33.54 0.87
C PRO A 421 27.64 32.72 1.96
N GLN A 422 28.28 31.62 2.37
CA GLN A 422 28.11 30.81 3.60
C GLN A 422 26.97 31.21 4.57
N SER A 423 25.89 30.42 4.57
CA SER A 423 25.21 29.99 5.79
C SER A 423 24.55 28.65 5.52
N GLY A 424 24.79 27.67 6.39
CA GLY A 424 24.60 26.25 6.12
C GLY A 424 23.13 25.83 6.08
N THR A 425 22.72 25.23 4.97
CA THR A 425 21.48 24.46 4.90
C THR A 425 21.85 22.98 4.87
N ARG A 426 21.47 22.29 5.96
CA ARG A 426 21.81 20.88 6.24
C ARG A 426 21.23 19.97 5.16
N VAL A 427 22.09 19.46 4.30
CA VAL A 427 21.90 18.11 3.76
C VAL A 427 21.79 17.18 4.98
N ASP A 428 20.78 16.30 4.99
CA ASP A 428 20.59 15.31 6.05
C ASP A 428 21.94 14.66 6.40
N PRO A 429 22.50 14.88 7.62
CA PRO A 429 23.90 14.59 7.93
C PRO A 429 24.27 13.15 7.59
N ALA A 430 23.32 12.22 7.72
CA ALA A 430 23.48 10.82 7.37
C ALA A 430 23.70 10.59 5.87
N LEU A 431 22.92 11.22 4.99
CA LEU A 431 23.03 11.03 3.53
C LEU A 431 24.27 11.71 2.95
N SER A 432 24.65 12.88 3.48
CA SER A 432 25.93 13.52 3.15
C SER A 432 27.11 12.66 3.59
N GLN A 433 27.04 12.10 4.80
CA GLN A 433 28.07 11.20 5.30
C GLN A 433 28.17 9.93 4.44
N ILE A 434 27.05 9.35 4.00
CA ILE A 434 27.04 8.17 3.13
C ILE A 434 27.67 8.49 1.78
N HIS A 435 27.31 9.59 1.13
CA HIS A 435 27.93 9.98 -0.14
C HIS A 435 29.42 10.28 0.00
N HIS A 436 29.81 10.94 1.09
CA HIS A 436 31.22 11.20 1.41
C HIS A 436 31.98 9.89 1.61
N ASN A 437 31.42 8.96 2.38
CA ASN A 437 31.99 7.63 2.61
C ASN A 437 32.10 6.83 1.31
N LEU A 438 31.08 6.88 0.43
CA LEU A 438 31.11 6.19 -0.86
C LEU A 438 32.22 6.74 -1.77
N LYS A 439 32.40 8.06 -1.79
CA LYS A 439 33.49 8.71 -2.53
C LYS A 439 34.85 8.29 -1.97
N LEU A 440 35.00 8.28 -0.63
CA LEU A 440 36.21 7.81 0.04
C LEU A 440 36.51 6.35 -0.31
N LEU A 441 35.51 5.46 -0.23
CA LEU A 441 35.65 4.05 -0.58
C LEU A 441 36.09 3.86 -2.03
N SER A 442 35.49 4.58 -2.99
CA SER A 442 35.92 4.51 -4.39
C SER A 442 37.36 5.00 -4.60
N SER A 443 37.80 5.99 -3.82
CA SER A 443 39.17 6.52 -3.88
C SER A 443 40.17 5.56 -3.25
N LEU A 444 39.77 4.87 -2.17
CA LEU A 444 40.56 3.84 -1.50
C LEU A 444 40.72 2.62 -2.39
N GLU A 445 39.64 2.18 -3.04
CA GLU A 445 39.66 1.07 -4.01
C GLU A 445 40.65 1.36 -5.15
N LYS A 446 40.59 2.56 -5.76
CA LYS A 446 41.55 2.96 -6.80
C LYS A 446 43.00 2.97 -6.31
N ARG A 447 43.24 3.52 -5.11
CA ARG A 447 44.59 3.54 -4.50
C ARG A 447 45.08 2.14 -4.19
N GLN A 448 44.21 1.27 -3.67
CA GLN A 448 44.55 -0.11 -3.38
C GLN A 448 44.92 -0.87 -4.67
N GLN A 449 44.16 -0.66 -5.75
CA GLN A 449 44.47 -1.26 -7.04
C GLN A 449 45.84 -0.80 -7.58
N GLN A 450 46.15 0.50 -7.49
CA GLN A 450 47.45 1.04 -7.89
C GLN A 450 48.61 0.48 -7.06
N VAL A 451 48.42 0.32 -5.75
CA VAL A 451 49.45 -0.27 -4.86
C VAL A 451 49.68 -1.74 -5.19
N ILE A 452 48.62 -2.51 -5.44
CA ILE A 452 48.73 -3.93 -5.81
C ILE A 452 49.45 -4.08 -7.16
N GLU A 453 49.07 -3.29 -8.16
CA GLU A 453 49.71 -3.29 -9.48
C GLU A 453 51.19 -2.88 -9.38
N GLY A 454 51.50 -1.83 -8.60
CA GLY A 454 52.87 -1.43 -8.35
C GLY A 454 53.70 -2.49 -7.63
N ALA A 455 53.12 -3.21 -6.66
CA ALA A 455 53.79 -4.31 -5.97
C ALA A 455 54.07 -5.50 -6.89
N GLN A 456 53.14 -5.83 -7.79
CA GLN A 456 53.31 -6.90 -8.78
C GLN A 456 54.39 -6.55 -9.82
N ASN A 457 54.43 -5.29 -10.27
CA ASN A 457 55.49 -4.82 -11.17
C ASN A 457 56.85 -4.88 -10.50
N LEU A 458 56.98 -4.36 -9.27
CA LEU A 458 58.24 -4.42 -8.51
C LEU A 458 58.69 -5.86 -8.25
N GLN A 459 57.76 -6.78 -7.97
CA GLN A 459 58.07 -8.20 -7.82
C GLN A 459 58.67 -8.80 -9.10
N THR A 460 58.12 -8.41 -10.26
CA THR A 460 58.61 -8.87 -11.57
C THR A 460 59.98 -8.29 -11.87
N GLU A 461 60.16 -6.98 -11.66
CA GLU A 461 61.45 -6.29 -11.83
C GLU A 461 62.56 -6.88 -10.93
N LEU A 462 62.23 -7.23 -9.68
CA LEU A 462 63.18 -7.87 -8.76
C LEU A 462 63.61 -9.26 -9.23
N ALA A 463 62.68 -10.05 -9.77
CA ALA A 463 63.00 -11.36 -10.31
C ALA A 463 63.88 -11.26 -11.56
N GLU A 464 63.54 -10.36 -12.48
CA GLU A 464 64.33 -10.09 -13.68
C GLU A 464 65.73 -9.57 -13.35
N TRP A 465 65.84 -8.67 -12.36
CA TRP A 465 67.11 -8.15 -11.89
C TRP A 465 67.98 -9.27 -11.28
N GLN A 466 67.39 -10.12 -10.43
CA GLN A 466 68.10 -11.26 -9.85
C GLN A 466 68.62 -12.21 -10.93
N ASP A 467 67.81 -12.53 -11.93
CA ASP A 467 68.20 -13.38 -13.06
C ASP A 467 69.28 -12.73 -13.92
N SER A 468 69.21 -11.41 -14.12
CA SER A 468 70.24 -10.65 -14.86
C SER A 468 71.58 -10.67 -14.15
N VAL A 469 71.59 -10.38 -12.84
CA VAL A 469 72.81 -10.40 -12.03
C VAL A 469 73.41 -11.81 -11.99
N ALA A 470 72.59 -12.84 -11.82
CA ALA A 470 73.08 -14.23 -11.85
C ALA A 470 73.74 -14.58 -13.19
N ARG A 471 73.17 -14.11 -14.30
CA ARG A 471 73.69 -14.34 -15.65
C ARG A 471 74.99 -13.58 -15.92
N GLU A 472 75.08 -12.31 -15.50
CA GLU A 472 76.31 -11.52 -15.61
C GLU A 472 77.45 -12.12 -14.78
N VAL A 473 77.16 -12.56 -13.55
CA VAL A 473 78.14 -13.23 -12.69
C VAL A 473 78.61 -14.53 -13.33
N GLN A 474 77.69 -15.33 -13.89
CA GLN A 474 78.04 -16.56 -14.59
C GLN A 474 78.91 -16.31 -15.81
N GLU A 475 78.59 -15.30 -16.63
CA GLU A 475 79.39 -14.91 -17.80
C GLU A 475 80.81 -14.49 -17.40
N ILE A 476 80.95 -13.72 -16.31
CA ILE A 476 82.27 -13.31 -15.79
C ILE A 476 83.07 -14.52 -15.30
N LEU A 477 82.43 -15.46 -14.59
CA LEU A 477 83.09 -16.69 -14.11
C LEU A 477 83.54 -17.60 -15.26
N GLU A 478 82.77 -17.68 -16.34
CA GLU A 478 83.13 -18.42 -17.55
C GLU A 478 84.26 -17.75 -18.35
N ARG A 479 84.26 -16.42 -18.40
CA ARG A 479 85.27 -15.62 -19.12
C ARG A 479 86.60 -15.53 -18.37
N TYR A 480 86.57 -15.58 -17.04
CA TYR A 480 87.74 -15.55 -16.17
C TYR A 480 87.66 -16.70 -15.14
N PRO A 481 87.94 -17.95 -15.56
CA PRO A 481 87.89 -19.09 -14.66
C PRO A 481 88.87 -18.89 -13.50
N LEU A 482 88.33 -18.87 -12.28
CA LEU A 482 89.12 -18.76 -11.05
C LEU A 482 89.84 -20.09 -10.81
N GLU A 483 91.09 -20.22 -11.28
CA GLU A 483 91.99 -21.27 -10.80
C GLU A 483 92.40 -20.99 -9.35
N ILE A 484 91.58 -21.46 -8.40
CA ILE A 484 91.98 -21.50 -6.99
C ILE A 484 92.97 -22.66 -6.84
N LYS A 485 94.26 -22.39 -7.06
CA LYS A 485 95.30 -23.30 -6.58
C LYS A 485 95.20 -23.36 -5.06
N PRO A 486 95.10 -24.55 -4.44
CA PRO A 486 95.12 -24.64 -2.98
C PRO A 486 96.42 -24.01 -2.52
N ARG A 487 96.33 -22.98 -1.67
CA ARG A 487 97.49 -22.48 -0.94
C ARG A 487 98.06 -23.67 -0.21
N ALA A 488 99.29 -24.06 -0.55
CA ALA A 488 100.09 -24.89 0.35
C ALA A 488 100.06 -24.18 1.70
N SER A 489 99.38 -24.81 2.65
CA SER A 489 99.42 -24.40 4.04
C SER A 489 100.87 -24.22 4.45
N ALA A 490 101.08 -23.23 5.31
CA ALA A 490 102.34 -22.83 5.90
C ALA A 490 103.42 -23.93 5.95
N ILE A 491 104.64 -23.52 5.61
CA ILE A 491 105.92 -24.24 5.67
C ILE A 491 106.27 -24.74 7.11
N ASP A 492 105.37 -24.64 8.08
CA ASP A 492 105.62 -24.95 9.49
C ASP A 492 104.89 -26.19 10.03
N ALA A 493 104.28 -27.02 9.18
CA ALA A 493 103.68 -28.28 9.67
C ALA A 493 104.69 -29.42 9.86
N GLU A 494 105.89 -29.34 9.28
CA GLU A 494 106.93 -30.37 9.41
C GLU A 494 108.34 -29.78 9.46
N ASN A 495 108.70 -29.06 10.53
CA ASN A 495 110.11 -29.03 10.96
C ASN A 495 110.22 -28.67 12.46
N VAL A 496 110.02 -29.68 13.30
CA VAL A 496 110.49 -29.67 14.69
C VAL A 496 112.02 -29.73 14.61
N GLU A 497 112.71 -28.81 15.28
CA GLU A 497 114.18 -28.66 15.36
C GLU A 497 114.87 -27.79 14.28
N ASN A 498 114.97 -26.47 14.53
CA ASN A 498 116.17 -25.74 14.10
C ASN A 498 116.48 -24.54 15.00
N ASP A 499 117.45 -24.73 15.90
CA ASP A 499 117.94 -23.81 16.95
C ASP A 499 118.72 -22.58 16.43
N ARG A 500 118.29 -21.92 15.34
CA ARG A 500 119.09 -20.84 14.71
C ARG A 500 118.34 -19.57 14.31
N LEU A 501 117.20 -19.25 14.93
CA LEU A 501 116.54 -17.97 14.67
C LEU A 501 116.76 -16.96 15.83
N PRO A 502 117.23 -15.73 15.53
CA PRO A 502 117.49 -14.71 16.56
C PRO A 502 116.18 -14.12 17.13
N PRO A 503 116.20 -13.60 18.37
CA PRO A 503 114.99 -13.08 19.03
C PRO A 503 114.44 -11.81 18.33
N PRO A 504 113.11 -11.63 18.29
CA PRO A 504 112.49 -10.47 17.66
C PRO A 504 112.76 -9.18 18.46
N LEU A 505 113.20 -8.13 17.75
CA LEU A 505 113.52 -6.82 18.30
C LEU A 505 112.27 -6.04 18.73
N GLN A 506 112.33 -5.46 19.93
CA GLN A 506 111.31 -4.55 20.48
C GLN A 506 111.62 -3.07 20.15
N PRO A 507 110.60 -2.21 19.99
CA PRO A 507 110.78 -0.81 19.62
C PRO A 507 111.31 0.04 20.79
N GLN A 508 112.31 0.89 20.51
CA GLN A 508 112.79 1.91 21.44
C GLN A 508 112.03 3.23 21.28
N VAL A 509 111.75 3.87 22.40
CA VAL A 509 111.19 5.22 22.48
C VAL A 509 112.33 6.23 22.42
N PHE A 510 112.29 7.14 21.45
CA PHE A 510 113.29 8.18 21.23
C PHE A 510 113.12 9.30 22.27
N ALA A 511 114.20 9.67 22.97
CA ALA A 511 114.26 10.89 23.77
C ALA A 511 115.43 11.74 23.24
N GLY A 512 115.11 12.90 22.66
CA GLY A 512 116.06 13.91 22.17
C GLY A 512 115.81 14.32 20.74
#